data_AF-A0A1Z5J599-F1
#
_entry.id   AF-A0A1Z5J599-F1
#
_cell.length_a   1.000
_cell.length_b   1.000
_cell.length_c   1.000
_cell.angle_alpha   90.00
_cell.angle_beta   90.00
_cell.angle_gamma   90.00
#
_symmetry.space_group_name_H-M   'P 1'
#
loop_
_entity.id
_entity.type
_entity.pdbx_description
1 polymer ?
#
loop_
_entity_poly.entity_id
_entity_poly.type
_entity_poly.pdbx_seq_one_letter_code
_entity_poly.pdbx_strand_id
1 'polypeptide(L)'
;MSRHYQQVNDDLVRGKNRLHKALQMTFPELEGLLSTTDGDQYWALVAQFPHADLVLQHKVEVLATTILSSTKRNMSAKRANDLAIKLFKLAHLTAATVSTNSYEVEVIHKLATQLMSLHHEKREIIDRMVKLCEPLPEYRILMSIPGFAETTSVSLIGELGDIRRFKTANKLNAFIGIDLRFNDSGNYKSNGFITKRGNHLARKILFKAIGNMASSATHNHPSHINDWYQKRKRSLSSKGTKKITIGAMDRLISTIHHLVLTNQTYDYTVATTHQHN
;
A
#
# COMPACT_ATOMS: atom_id res chain seq x y z
N MET A 1 11.77 13.18 -2.90
CA MET A 1 10.46 12.72 -3.43
C MET A 1 9.95 11.48 -2.72
N SER A 2 10.70 10.36 -2.67
CA SER A 2 10.31 9.15 -1.91
C SER A 2 9.87 9.43 -0.46
N ARG A 3 10.66 10.20 0.30
CA ARG A 3 10.31 10.58 1.68
C ARG A 3 9.04 11.44 1.77
N HIS A 4 8.86 12.37 0.84
CA HIS A 4 7.64 13.20 0.74
C HIS A 4 6.41 12.34 0.47
N TYR A 5 6.52 11.38 -0.46
CA TYR A 5 5.46 10.38 -0.70
C TYR A 5 5.08 9.62 0.58
N GLN A 6 6.05 9.24 1.42
CA GLN A 6 5.76 8.57 2.70
C GLN A 6 5.04 9.51 3.67
N GLN A 7 5.45 10.78 3.76
CA GLN A 7 4.79 11.78 4.58
C GLN A 7 3.33 11.98 4.17
N VAL A 8 3.05 12.20 2.88
CA VAL A 8 1.70 12.33 2.33
C VAL A 8 0.87 11.06 2.59
N ASN A 9 1.49 9.88 2.46
CA ASN A 9 0.80 8.63 2.79
C ASN A 9 0.43 8.53 4.28
N ASP A 10 1.29 9.00 5.18
CA ASP A 10 1.01 9.01 6.61
C ASP A 10 -0.05 10.06 6.98
N ASP A 11 -0.08 11.20 6.29
CA ASP A 11 -1.15 12.20 6.39
C ASP A 11 -2.50 11.66 5.93
N LEU A 12 -2.54 10.90 4.82
CA LEU A 12 -3.75 10.21 4.37
C LEU A 12 -4.28 9.24 5.44
N VAL A 13 -3.40 8.45 6.06
CA VAL A 13 -3.82 7.51 7.13
C VAL A 13 -4.38 8.27 8.33
N ARG A 14 -3.73 9.36 8.75
CA ARG A 14 -4.24 10.21 9.84
C ARG A 14 -5.59 10.85 9.49
N GLY A 15 -5.73 11.38 8.27
CA GLY A 15 -6.96 11.99 7.79
C GLY A 15 -8.13 11.00 7.74
N LYS A 16 -7.88 9.77 7.26
CA LYS A 16 -8.89 8.70 7.26
C LYS A 16 -9.39 8.37 8.66
N ASN A 17 -8.48 8.22 9.62
CA ASN A 17 -8.86 7.93 11.00
C ASN A 17 -9.68 9.07 11.62
N ARG A 18 -9.35 10.33 11.29
CA ARG A 18 -10.14 11.50 11.72
C ARG A 18 -11.52 11.51 11.08
N LEU A 19 -11.61 11.21 9.78
CA LEU A 19 -12.88 11.13 9.05
C LEU A 19 -13.77 10.03 9.62
N HIS A 20 -13.23 8.83 9.83
CA HIS A 20 -13.92 7.70 10.45
C HIS A 20 -14.52 8.10 11.80
N LYS A 21 -13.73 8.75 12.67
CA LYS A 21 -14.19 9.23 13.97
C LYS A 21 -15.31 10.27 13.85
N ALA A 22 -15.20 11.22 12.92
CA ALA A 22 -16.21 12.25 12.73
C ALA A 22 -17.54 11.65 12.21
N LEU A 23 -17.46 10.70 11.28
CA LEU A 23 -18.62 10.00 10.73
C LEU A 23 -19.40 9.22 11.80
N GLN A 24 -18.76 8.76 12.89
CA GLN A 24 -19.48 8.07 13.97
C GLN A 24 -20.59 8.91 14.61
N MET A 25 -20.49 10.25 14.55
CA MET A 25 -21.48 11.14 15.13
C MET A 25 -22.60 11.52 14.16
N THR A 26 -22.36 11.46 12.85
CA THR A 26 -23.30 11.94 11.82
C THR A 26 -23.90 10.80 10.99
N PHE A 27 -23.06 9.94 10.41
CA PHE A 27 -23.47 8.94 9.44
C PHE A 27 -22.51 7.72 9.40
N PRO A 28 -22.44 6.92 10.48
CA PRO A 28 -21.52 5.78 10.56
C PRO A 28 -21.76 4.73 9.48
N GLU A 29 -23.02 4.49 9.11
CA GLU A 29 -23.42 3.47 8.13
C GLU A 29 -22.90 3.75 6.72
N LEU A 30 -22.53 5.01 6.42
CA LEU A 30 -21.96 5.41 5.14
C LEU A 30 -20.68 4.65 4.79
N GLU A 31 -19.91 4.23 5.79
CA GLU A 31 -18.71 3.43 5.61
C GLU A 31 -18.99 2.06 4.95
N GLY A 32 -20.23 1.56 5.10
CA GLY A 32 -20.70 0.33 4.49
C GLY A 32 -21.20 0.49 3.04
N LEU A 33 -21.21 1.70 2.47
CA LEU A 33 -21.75 1.95 1.14
C LEU A 33 -20.95 1.24 0.04
N LEU A 34 -19.63 1.42 0.04
CA LEU A 34 -18.70 0.83 -0.93
C LEU A 34 -17.94 -0.35 -0.30
N SER A 35 -17.24 -1.12 -1.14
CA SER A 35 -16.38 -2.21 -0.65
C SER A 35 -15.16 -1.73 0.13
N THR A 36 -14.79 -0.46 -0.04
CA THR A 36 -13.63 0.17 0.60
C THR A 36 -13.97 1.61 0.98
N THR A 37 -13.55 2.04 2.16
CA THR A 37 -13.64 3.43 2.64
C THR A 37 -12.47 4.29 2.15
N ASP A 38 -11.99 3.99 0.95
CA ASP A 38 -10.78 4.56 0.36
C ASP A 38 -11.02 4.95 -1.09
N GLY A 39 -10.40 6.05 -1.51
CA GLY A 39 -10.42 6.55 -2.87
C GLY A 39 -11.36 7.73 -3.13
N ASP A 40 -11.13 8.38 -4.26
CA ASP A 40 -11.75 9.66 -4.64
C ASP A 40 -13.28 9.59 -4.63
N GLN A 41 -13.86 8.49 -5.12
CA GLN A 41 -15.32 8.32 -5.18
C GLN A 41 -15.94 8.27 -3.78
N TYR A 42 -15.33 7.52 -2.85
CA TYR A 42 -15.82 7.41 -1.48
C TYR A 42 -15.83 8.79 -0.81
N TRP A 43 -14.71 9.51 -0.88
CA TRP A 43 -14.61 10.84 -0.26
C TRP A 43 -15.47 11.89 -0.95
N ALA A 44 -15.66 11.82 -2.27
CA ALA A 44 -16.60 12.71 -2.96
C ALA A 44 -18.03 12.53 -2.43
N LEU A 45 -18.47 11.29 -2.22
CA LEU A 45 -19.78 11.00 -1.64
C LEU A 45 -19.88 11.44 -0.18
N VAL A 46 -18.84 11.22 0.62
CA VAL A 46 -18.79 11.69 2.01
C VAL A 46 -18.81 13.22 2.10
N ALA A 47 -18.12 13.91 1.20
CA ALA A 47 -18.12 15.37 1.14
C ALA A 47 -19.50 15.94 0.76
N GLN A 48 -20.22 15.24 -0.12
CA GLN A 48 -21.54 15.68 -0.58
C GLN A 48 -22.68 15.28 0.35
N PHE A 49 -22.56 14.13 1.01
CA PHE A 49 -23.55 13.58 1.94
C PHE A 49 -22.94 13.23 3.30
N PRO A 50 -22.40 14.21 4.04
CA PRO A 50 -21.78 14.01 5.35
C PRO A 50 -22.76 13.60 6.47
N HIS A 51 -24.08 13.71 6.21
CA HIS A 51 -25.15 13.46 7.18
C HIS A 51 -26.31 12.71 6.51
N ALA A 52 -26.97 11.80 7.25
CA ALA A 52 -28.07 10.99 6.72
C ALA A 52 -29.23 11.82 6.16
N ASP A 53 -29.71 12.84 6.89
CA ASP A 53 -30.78 13.72 6.43
C ASP A 53 -30.49 14.42 5.09
N LEU A 54 -29.22 14.73 4.77
CA LEU A 54 -28.87 15.32 3.46
C LEU A 54 -29.12 14.34 2.31
N VAL A 55 -29.02 13.04 2.57
CA VAL A 55 -29.43 12.01 1.61
C VAL A 55 -30.96 11.97 1.52
N LEU A 56 -31.66 11.98 2.65
CA LEU A 56 -33.12 11.83 2.72
C LEU A 56 -33.89 13.00 2.09
N GLN A 57 -33.25 14.17 1.93
CA GLN A 57 -33.79 15.32 1.20
C GLN A 57 -33.86 15.10 -0.32
N HIS A 58 -33.18 14.08 -0.85
CA HIS A 58 -33.08 13.82 -2.28
C HIS A 58 -33.80 12.53 -2.66
N LYS A 59 -34.41 12.53 -3.86
CA LYS A 59 -34.94 11.30 -4.44
C LYS A 59 -33.82 10.40 -4.95
N VAL A 60 -34.09 9.10 -5.03
CA VAL A 60 -33.13 8.10 -5.49
C VAL A 60 -32.59 8.41 -6.89
N GLU A 61 -33.42 8.95 -7.80
CA GLU A 61 -32.95 9.31 -9.15
C GLU A 61 -31.88 10.40 -9.10
N VAL A 62 -32.06 11.41 -8.26
CA VAL A 62 -31.09 12.50 -8.08
C VAL A 62 -29.80 11.96 -7.47
N LEU A 63 -29.90 11.13 -6.43
CA LEU A 63 -28.74 10.48 -5.81
C LEU A 63 -27.95 9.64 -6.84
N ALA A 64 -28.63 8.91 -7.72
CA ALA A 64 -27.99 8.13 -8.77
C ALA A 64 -27.23 9.01 -9.78
N THR A 65 -27.82 10.13 -10.21
CA THR A 65 -27.13 11.08 -11.12
C THR A 65 -25.90 11.70 -10.47
N THR A 66 -26.00 12.05 -9.19
CA THR A 66 -24.89 12.55 -8.38
C THR A 66 -23.76 11.53 -8.29
N ILE A 67 -24.07 10.27 -7.94
CA ILE A 67 -23.08 9.19 -7.86
C ILE A 67 -22.39 8.96 -9.22
N LEU A 68 -23.13 9.01 -10.33
CA LEU A 68 -22.55 8.91 -11.68
C LEU A 68 -21.56 10.05 -11.94
N SER A 69 -21.95 11.30 -11.65
CA SER A 69 -21.11 12.47 -11.90
C SER A 69 -19.84 12.52 -11.03
N SER A 70 -19.89 11.96 -9.82
CA SER A 70 -18.75 11.92 -8.89
C SER A 70 -17.63 10.95 -9.28
N THR A 71 -17.88 10.08 -10.26
CA THR A 71 -16.98 8.98 -10.61
C THR A 71 -16.24 9.25 -11.91
N LYS A 72 -14.89 9.25 -11.88
CA LYS A 72 -14.04 9.40 -13.09
C LYS A 72 -14.05 8.16 -14.01
N ARG A 73 -14.64 7.05 -13.57
CA ARG A 73 -14.76 5.79 -14.32
C ARG A 73 -16.16 5.67 -14.90
N ASN A 74 -16.30 5.06 -16.08
CA ASN A 74 -17.57 4.72 -16.71
C ASN A 74 -18.34 3.70 -15.85
N MET A 75 -19.02 4.19 -14.81
CA MET A 75 -19.96 3.41 -14.02
C MET A 75 -21.25 3.26 -14.82
N SER A 76 -21.79 2.04 -14.87
CA SER A 76 -23.09 1.84 -15.50
C SER A 76 -24.20 2.52 -14.68
N ALA A 77 -25.21 3.06 -15.37
CA ALA A 77 -26.37 3.68 -14.74
C ALA A 77 -27.05 2.74 -13.73
N LYS A 78 -27.12 1.44 -14.05
CA LYS A 78 -27.65 0.41 -13.16
C LYS A 78 -26.89 0.38 -11.82
N ARG A 79 -25.56 0.32 -11.86
CA ARG A 79 -24.73 0.26 -10.64
C ARG A 79 -24.87 1.54 -9.80
N ALA A 80 -24.98 2.70 -10.43
CA ALA A 80 -25.19 3.95 -9.70
C ALA A 80 -26.56 3.98 -9.01
N ASN A 81 -27.61 3.47 -9.67
CA ASN A 81 -28.92 3.33 -9.06
C ASN A 81 -28.91 2.35 -7.88
N ASP A 82 -28.23 1.20 -8.02
CA ASP A 82 -28.07 0.23 -6.93
C ASP A 82 -27.37 0.86 -5.71
N LEU A 83 -26.34 1.67 -5.95
CA LEU A 83 -25.65 2.43 -4.89
C LEU A 83 -26.53 3.53 -4.30
N ALA A 84 -27.33 4.23 -5.09
CA ALA A 84 -28.25 5.26 -4.62
C ALA A 84 -29.33 4.65 -3.71
N ILE A 85 -29.93 3.52 -4.12
CA ILE A 85 -30.88 2.76 -3.30
C ILE A 85 -30.22 2.31 -2.00
N LYS A 86 -28.98 1.80 -2.08
CA LYS A 86 -28.22 1.38 -0.89
C LYS A 86 -27.95 2.56 0.04
N LEU A 87 -27.50 3.70 -0.49
CA LEU A 87 -27.24 4.91 0.27
C LEU A 87 -28.50 5.42 0.98
N PHE A 88 -29.63 5.46 0.25
CA PHE A 88 -30.92 5.87 0.80
C PHE A 88 -31.37 4.94 1.93
N LYS A 89 -31.19 3.61 1.78
CA LYS A 89 -31.46 2.64 2.85
C LYS A 89 -30.57 2.86 4.06
N LEU A 90 -29.27 3.08 3.87
CA LEU A 90 -28.34 3.34 4.98
C LEU A 90 -28.74 4.61 5.74
N ALA A 91 -29.10 5.68 5.03
CA ALA A 91 -29.54 6.93 5.65
C ALA A 91 -30.77 6.76 6.53
N HIS A 92 -31.73 5.90 6.16
CA HIS A 92 -32.88 5.58 7.01
C HIS A 92 -32.54 4.74 8.26
N LEU A 93 -31.45 3.97 8.23
CA LEU A 93 -31.01 3.16 9.37
C LEU A 93 -30.22 3.99 10.39
N THR A 94 -29.61 5.08 9.94
CA THR A 94 -28.79 5.96 10.76
C THR A 94 -29.62 6.76 11.75
N ALA A 95 -29.26 6.68 13.02
CA ALA A 95 -29.69 7.64 14.05
C ALA A 95 -28.55 8.62 14.32
N ALA A 96 -28.54 9.74 13.61
CA ALA A 96 -27.51 10.76 13.78
C ALA A 96 -27.52 11.34 15.21
N THR A 97 -26.35 11.49 15.80
CA THR A 97 -26.20 12.02 17.17
C THR A 97 -26.19 13.54 17.22
N VAL A 98 -25.84 14.18 16.09
CA VAL A 98 -25.76 15.63 15.94
C VAL A 98 -26.72 16.11 14.86
N SER A 99 -27.02 17.41 14.84
CA SER A 99 -27.90 17.99 13.81
C SER A 99 -27.19 18.14 12.46
N THR A 100 -27.98 18.26 11.38
CA THR A 100 -27.51 18.56 10.02
C THR A 100 -26.71 19.85 9.89
N ASN A 101 -26.98 20.83 10.75
CA ASN A 101 -26.33 22.14 10.74
C ASN A 101 -25.17 22.23 11.75
N SER A 102 -24.74 21.09 12.29
CA SER A 102 -23.64 21.02 13.26
C SER A 102 -22.28 21.27 12.59
N TYR A 103 -21.31 21.75 13.38
CA TYR A 103 -19.96 21.99 12.89
C TYR A 103 -19.25 20.70 12.46
N GLU A 104 -19.65 19.55 13.02
CA GLU A 104 -19.17 18.22 12.65
C GLU A 104 -19.39 17.93 11.16
N VAL A 105 -20.51 18.38 10.59
CA VAL A 105 -20.82 18.23 9.17
C VAL A 105 -19.83 19.00 8.30
N GLU A 106 -19.49 20.23 8.68
CA GLU A 106 -18.46 21.04 7.99
C GLU A 106 -17.07 20.40 8.08
N VAL A 107 -16.73 19.85 9.26
CA VAL A 107 -15.46 19.16 9.48
C VAL A 107 -15.33 17.94 8.58
N ILE A 108 -16.39 17.13 8.44
CA ILE A 108 -16.41 15.95 7.56
C ILE A 108 -16.19 16.37 6.10
N HIS A 109 -16.90 17.39 5.62
CA HIS A 109 -16.72 17.91 4.27
C HIS A 109 -15.28 18.35 4.01
N LYS A 110 -14.70 19.10 4.95
CA LYS A 110 -13.30 19.56 4.87
C LYS A 110 -12.32 18.39 4.87
N LEU A 111 -12.50 17.41 5.75
CA LEU A 111 -11.63 16.23 5.84
C LEU A 111 -11.68 15.40 4.57
N ALA A 112 -12.87 15.15 4.01
CA ALA A 112 -13.03 14.41 2.77
C ALA A 112 -12.35 15.13 1.59
N THR A 113 -12.53 16.44 1.47
CA THR A 113 -11.89 17.27 0.44
C THR A 113 -10.35 17.25 0.58
N GLN A 114 -9.84 17.36 1.81
CA GLN A 114 -8.40 17.25 2.08
C GLN A 114 -7.84 15.88 1.71
N LEU A 115 -8.57 14.80 1.98
CA LEU A 115 -8.16 13.44 1.61
C LEU A 115 -8.07 13.27 0.10
N MET A 116 -9.03 13.82 -0.66
CA MET A 116 -8.97 13.83 -2.13
C MET A 116 -7.74 14.58 -2.64
N SER A 117 -7.43 15.75 -2.07
CA SER A 117 -6.24 16.54 -2.42
C SER A 117 -4.94 15.76 -2.15
N LEU A 118 -4.79 15.19 -0.95
CA LEU A 118 -3.62 14.39 -0.58
C LEU A 118 -3.46 13.14 -1.46
N HIS A 119 -4.57 12.51 -1.84
CA HIS A 119 -4.55 11.35 -2.73
C HIS A 119 -4.12 11.72 -4.15
N HIS A 120 -4.55 12.88 -4.65
CA HIS A 120 -4.08 13.41 -5.92
C HIS A 120 -2.59 13.74 -5.87
N GLU A 121 -2.14 14.48 -4.85
CA GLU A 121 -0.73 14.82 -4.63
C GLU A 121 0.14 13.55 -4.58
N LYS A 122 -0.31 12.52 -3.84
CA LYS A 122 0.37 11.23 -3.76
C LYS A 122 0.59 10.60 -5.14
N ARG A 123 -0.40 10.69 -6.03
CA ARG A 123 -0.31 10.17 -7.40
C ARG A 123 0.69 10.99 -8.23
N GLU A 124 0.61 12.32 -8.16
CA GLU A 124 1.54 13.19 -8.89
C GLU A 124 3.01 12.95 -8.48
N ILE A 125 3.27 12.72 -7.19
CA ILE A 125 4.62 12.39 -6.72
C ILE A 125 5.12 11.09 -7.35
N ILE A 126 4.28 10.06 -7.42
CA ILE A 126 4.62 8.78 -8.08
C ILE A 126 4.90 9.04 -9.56
N ASP A 127 4.02 9.73 -10.27
CA ASP A 127 4.16 9.97 -11.72
C ASP A 127 5.47 10.72 -12.03
N ARG A 128 5.82 11.72 -11.21
CA ARG A 128 7.10 12.43 -11.34
C ARG A 128 8.29 11.52 -11.01
N MET A 129 8.19 10.67 -9.99
CA MET A 129 9.24 9.70 -9.66
C MET A 129 9.44 8.68 -10.79
N VAL A 130 8.36 8.22 -11.43
CA VAL A 130 8.42 7.32 -12.59
C VAL A 130 9.14 7.99 -13.74
N LYS A 131 8.78 9.21 -14.14
CA LYS A 131 9.46 9.95 -15.21
C LYS A 131 10.97 10.12 -14.98
N LEU A 132 11.39 10.28 -13.72
CA LEU A 132 12.81 10.38 -13.38
C LEU A 132 13.53 9.02 -13.39
N CYS A 133 12.82 7.93 -13.09
CA CYS A 133 13.39 6.59 -13.00
C CYS A 133 13.34 5.82 -14.32
N GLU A 134 12.39 6.14 -15.21
CA GLU A 134 12.17 5.43 -16.48
C GLU A 134 13.44 5.27 -17.35
N PRO A 135 14.34 6.28 -17.45
CA PRO A 135 15.60 6.12 -18.20
C PRO A 135 16.64 5.22 -17.52
N LEU A 136 16.46 4.91 -16.24
CA LEU A 136 17.44 4.14 -15.46
C LEU A 136 17.29 2.63 -15.73
N PRO A 137 18.39 1.90 -15.99
CA PRO A 137 18.31 0.45 -16.19
C PRO A 137 17.74 -0.27 -14.96
N GLU A 138 17.99 0.25 -13.75
CA GLU A 138 17.48 -0.28 -12.49
C GLU A 138 15.95 -0.30 -12.45
N TYR A 139 15.28 0.69 -13.05
CA TYR A 139 13.82 0.73 -13.08
C TYR A 139 13.24 -0.44 -13.85
N ARG A 140 13.76 -0.71 -15.06
CA ARG A 140 13.36 -1.88 -15.88
C ARG A 140 13.66 -3.19 -15.17
N ILE A 141 14.83 -3.30 -14.53
CA ILE A 141 15.23 -4.50 -13.77
C ILE A 141 14.25 -4.74 -12.61
N LEU A 142 13.97 -3.73 -11.79
CA LEU A 142 13.05 -3.88 -10.66
C LEU A 142 11.61 -4.16 -11.10
N MET A 143 11.14 -3.53 -12.18
CA MET A 143 9.82 -3.80 -12.75
C MET A 143 9.67 -5.23 -13.29
N SER A 144 10.77 -5.91 -13.67
CA SER A 144 10.73 -7.31 -14.10
C SER A 144 10.55 -8.31 -12.96
N ILE A 145 10.77 -7.89 -11.70
CA ILE A 145 10.64 -8.76 -10.54
C ILE A 145 9.15 -8.95 -10.19
N PRO A 146 8.64 -10.19 -10.11
CA PRO A 146 7.25 -10.44 -9.72
C PRO A 146 6.90 -9.77 -8.39
N GLY A 147 5.74 -9.12 -8.30
CA GLY A 147 5.29 -8.40 -7.11
C GLY A 147 5.87 -6.98 -6.94
N PHE A 148 6.77 -6.55 -7.83
CA PHE A 148 7.12 -5.13 -7.98
C PHE A 148 6.16 -4.45 -8.94
N ALA A 149 5.89 -3.18 -8.64
CA ALA A 149 5.09 -2.26 -9.43
C ALA A 149 5.74 -0.89 -9.34
N GLU A 150 5.30 0.06 -10.17
CA GLU A 150 5.92 1.40 -10.29
C GLU A 150 6.22 2.02 -8.94
N THR A 151 5.23 2.10 -8.04
CA THR A 151 5.38 2.68 -6.71
C THR A 151 6.49 2.00 -5.88
N THR A 152 6.55 0.67 -5.90
CA THR A 152 7.57 -0.10 -5.17
C THR A 152 8.95 0.14 -5.78
N SER A 153 9.05 0.07 -7.10
CA SER A 153 10.31 0.25 -7.85
C SER A 153 10.90 1.64 -7.64
N VAL A 154 10.13 2.70 -7.89
CA VAL A 154 10.63 4.08 -7.77
C VAL A 154 10.92 4.47 -6.31
N SER A 155 10.13 3.97 -5.35
CA SER A 155 10.40 4.22 -3.93
C SER A 155 11.69 3.52 -3.51
N LEU A 156 11.92 2.28 -3.96
CA LEU A 156 13.13 1.54 -3.61
C LEU A 156 14.38 2.19 -4.24
N ILE A 157 14.32 2.60 -5.50
CA ILE A 157 15.40 3.36 -6.17
C ILE A 157 15.69 4.65 -5.38
N GLY A 158 14.66 5.40 -5.01
CA GLY A 158 14.80 6.63 -4.26
C GLY A 158 15.41 6.47 -2.86
N GLU A 159 15.21 5.32 -2.20
CA GLU A 159 15.76 5.05 -0.87
C GLU A 159 17.16 4.41 -0.90
N LEU A 160 17.45 3.57 -1.90
CA LEU A 160 18.74 2.88 -2.02
C LEU A 160 19.79 3.70 -2.75
N GLY A 161 19.37 4.60 -3.64
CA GLY A 161 20.26 5.30 -4.58
C GLY A 161 20.95 4.33 -5.53
N ASP A 162 22.18 4.65 -5.93
CA ASP A 162 22.99 3.72 -6.74
C ASP A 162 23.32 2.45 -5.95
N ILE A 163 22.77 1.31 -6.41
CA ILE A 163 22.99 0.00 -5.80
C ILE A 163 24.41 -0.51 -6.07
N ARG A 164 25.08 -0.04 -7.14
CA ARG A 164 26.43 -0.47 -7.53
C ARG A 164 27.49 -0.04 -6.52
N ARG A 165 27.21 0.97 -5.68
CA ARG A 165 28.11 1.41 -4.59
C ARG A 165 28.34 0.33 -3.51
N PHE A 166 27.45 -0.66 -3.42
CA PHE A 166 27.58 -1.75 -2.47
C PHE A 166 28.42 -2.88 -3.07
N LYS A 167 29.62 -3.12 -2.52
CA LYS A 167 30.51 -4.20 -2.99
C LYS A 167 29.90 -5.60 -2.88
N THR A 168 28.99 -5.82 -1.93
CA THR A 168 28.33 -7.11 -1.69
C THR A 168 26.88 -6.89 -1.25
N ALA A 169 26.01 -7.88 -1.50
CA ALA A 169 24.64 -7.89 -1.00
C ALA A 169 24.56 -7.74 0.53
N ASN A 170 25.52 -8.31 1.27
CA ASN A 170 25.61 -8.16 2.73
C ASN A 170 25.79 -6.69 3.17
N LYS A 171 26.53 -5.88 2.42
CA LYS A 171 26.66 -4.43 2.71
C LYS A 171 25.35 -3.69 2.45
N LEU A 172 24.62 -4.09 1.42
CA LEU A 172 23.27 -3.56 1.15
C LEU A 172 22.29 -3.97 2.26
N ASN A 173 22.35 -5.21 2.73
CA ASN A 173 21.58 -5.69 3.88
C ASN A 173 21.86 -4.88 5.15
N ALA A 174 23.12 -4.60 5.44
CA ALA A 174 23.52 -3.77 6.57
C ALA A 174 23.02 -2.32 6.43
N PHE A 175 23.08 -1.75 5.22
CA PHE A 175 22.54 -0.42 4.94
C PHE A 175 21.03 -0.34 5.17
N ILE A 176 20.27 -1.37 4.77
CA ILE A 176 18.82 -1.47 5.02
C ILE A 176 18.53 -1.80 6.50
N GLY A 177 19.46 -2.47 7.18
CA GLY A 177 19.33 -2.90 8.57
C GLY A 177 18.50 -4.17 8.70
N ILE A 178 18.82 -5.18 7.89
CA ILE A 178 18.28 -6.54 8.02
C ILE A 178 19.35 -7.59 8.34
N ASP A 179 20.61 -7.17 8.48
CA ASP A 179 21.70 -7.99 8.97
C ASP A 179 21.42 -8.48 10.39
N LEU A 180 21.81 -9.73 10.68
CA LEU A 180 21.62 -10.34 11.98
C LEU A 180 22.72 -9.88 12.96
N ARG A 181 22.30 -9.42 14.14
CA ARG A 181 23.14 -9.25 15.31
C ARG A 181 22.86 -10.33 16.32
N PHE A 182 23.92 -10.81 16.95
CA PHE A 182 23.87 -11.70 18.09
C PHE A 182 24.31 -10.92 19.33
N ASN A 183 23.59 -11.06 20.44
CA ASN A 183 24.01 -10.53 21.74
C ASN A 183 24.41 -11.72 22.61
N ASP A 184 25.56 -12.29 22.26
CA ASP A 184 26.06 -13.49 22.91
C ASP A 184 26.94 -13.06 24.10
N SER A 185 26.65 -13.61 25.27
CA SER A 185 27.54 -13.56 26.43
C SER A 185 28.09 -14.96 26.68
N GLY A 186 29.15 -15.10 27.49
CA GLY A 186 29.91 -16.37 27.62
C GLY A 186 29.07 -17.65 27.71
N ASN A 187 27.91 -17.62 28.36
CA ASN A 187 26.98 -18.76 28.48
C ASN A 187 25.63 -18.58 27.74
N TYR A 188 25.38 -17.45 27.09
CA TYR A 188 24.11 -17.18 26.40
C TYR A 188 24.34 -16.98 24.91
N LYS A 189 23.77 -17.88 24.10
CA LYS A 189 23.64 -17.68 22.66
C LYS A 189 22.25 -17.16 22.34
N SER A 190 22.21 -15.95 21.79
CA SER A 190 20.97 -15.31 21.37
C SER A 190 20.47 -15.89 20.04
N ASN A 191 19.16 -15.89 19.83
CA ASN A 191 18.55 -16.33 18.57
C ASN A 191 18.77 -15.37 17.38
N GLY A 192 19.62 -14.34 17.54
CA GLY A 192 19.87 -13.28 16.58
C GLY A 192 18.67 -12.33 16.39
N PHE A 193 18.93 -11.04 16.18
CA PHE A 193 17.92 -10.05 15.81
C PHE A 193 18.44 -9.11 14.73
N ILE A 194 17.55 -8.59 13.88
CA ILE A 194 17.97 -7.65 12.83
C ILE A 194 18.46 -6.33 13.42
N THR A 195 19.50 -5.74 12.83
CA THR A 195 19.95 -4.41 13.24
C THR A 195 18.97 -3.37 12.69
N LYS A 196 17.99 -2.96 13.51
CA LYS A 196 16.97 -1.98 13.08
C LYS A 196 17.52 -0.57 12.77
N ARG A 197 18.85 -0.39 12.76
CA ARG A 197 19.59 0.88 12.63
C ARG A 197 19.79 1.36 11.17
N GLY A 198 19.46 0.54 10.16
CA GLY A 198 19.54 0.93 8.75
C GLY A 198 18.31 1.69 8.19
N ASN A 199 18.23 1.83 6.86
CA ASN A 199 17.14 2.53 6.18
C ASN A 199 15.78 1.83 6.42
N HIS A 200 15.02 2.36 7.38
CA HIS A 200 13.71 1.86 7.77
C HIS A 200 12.65 1.97 6.66
N LEU A 201 12.76 2.93 5.74
CA LEU A 201 11.85 3.09 4.61
C LEU A 201 12.09 2.01 3.56
N ALA A 202 13.35 1.78 3.17
CA ALA A 202 13.71 0.66 2.29
C ALA A 202 13.23 -0.68 2.88
N ARG A 203 13.42 -0.88 4.18
CA ARG A 203 12.91 -2.07 4.90
C ARG A 203 11.38 -2.18 4.85
N LYS A 204 10.65 -1.07 5.03
CA LYS A 204 9.17 -1.03 4.91
C LYS A 204 8.71 -1.38 3.50
N ILE A 205 9.38 -0.84 2.47
CA ILE A 205 9.07 -1.10 1.06
C ILE A 205 9.29 -2.57 0.73
N LEU A 206 10.45 -3.13 1.07
CA LEU A 206 10.78 -4.53 0.82
C LEU A 206 9.85 -5.50 1.56
N PHE A 207 9.49 -5.18 2.81
CA PHE A 207 8.53 -5.98 3.56
C PHE A 207 7.16 -6.05 2.84
N LYS A 208 6.68 -4.92 2.32
CA LYS A 208 5.45 -4.87 1.52
C LYS A 208 5.61 -5.63 0.19
N ALA A 209 6.76 -5.53 -0.46
CA ALA A 209 7.04 -6.26 -1.70
C ALA A 209 6.96 -7.78 -1.52
N ILE A 210 7.50 -8.32 -0.42
CA ILE A 210 7.34 -9.76 -0.09
C ILE A 210 5.87 -10.12 0.14
N GLY A 211 5.10 -9.26 0.81
CA GLY A 211 3.66 -9.46 0.99
C GLY A 211 2.93 -9.54 -0.37
N ASN A 212 3.23 -8.61 -1.27
CA ASN A 212 2.66 -8.60 -2.62
C ASN A 212 3.06 -9.86 -3.41
N MET A 213 4.33 -10.27 -3.38
CA MET A 213 4.81 -11.51 -4.00
C MET A 213 4.06 -12.74 -3.48
N ALA A 214 3.83 -12.80 -2.17
CA ALA A 214 3.13 -13.92 -1.53
C ALA A 214 1.65 -13.98 -1.90
N SER A 215 1.02 -12.81 -2.16
CA SER A 215 -0.38 -12.71 -2.60
C SER A 215 -0.55 -12.90 -4.11
N SER A 216 0.40 -12.48 -4.93
CA SER A 216 0.35 -12.58 -6.40
C SER A 216 0.70 -13.97 -6.95
N ALA A 217 1.23 -14.87 -6.11
CA ALA A 217 1.61 -16.24 -6.45
C ALA A 217 0.47 -17.11 -7.02
N THR A 218 -0.78 -16.67 -6.89
CA THR A 218 -1.96 -17.31 -7.48
C THR A 218 -2.18 -16.98 -8.96
N HIS A 219 -1.41 -16.06 -9.57
CA HIS A 219 -1.65 -15.55 -10.92
C HIS A 219 -0.40 -15.61 -11.83
N ASN A 220 0.05 -16.81 -12.20
CA ASN A 220 0.94 -17.04 -13.35
C ASN A 220 2.30 -16.28 -13.37
N HIS A 221 2.75 -15.73 -12.23
CA HIS A 221 4.02 -15.04 -12.08
C HIS A 221 4.90 -15.77 -11.05
N PRO A 222 5.62 -16.83 -11.47
CA PRO A 222 6.43 -17.61 -10.55
C PRO A 222 7.61 -16.77 -10.02
N SER A 223 7.93 -16.95 -8.74
CA SER A 223 9.03 -16.25 -8.08
C SER A 223 9.75 -17.15 -7.10
N HIS A 224 11.05 -17.36 -7.31
CA HIS A 224 11.87 -18.20 -6.43
C HIS A 224 11.92 -17.67 -4.98
N ILE A 225 11.70 -16.35 -4.79
CA ILE A 225 11.60 -15.73 -3.47
C ILE A 225 10.32 -16.20 -2.78
N ASN A 226 9.20 -16.20 -3.52
CA ASN A 226 7.93 -16.69 -3.00
C ASN A 226 7.96 -18.21 -2.76
N ASP A 227 8.57 -19.00 -3.64
CA ASP A 227 8.68 -20.45 -3.46
C ASP A 227 9.39 -20.80 -2.16
N TRP A 228 10.51 -20.12 -1.91
CA TRP A 228 11.23 -20.24 -0.64
C TRP A 228 10.36 -19.81 0.55
N TYR A 229 9.66 -18.67 0.44
CA TYR A 229 8.77 -18.16 1.48
C TYR A 229 7.66 -19.15 1.82
N GLN A 230 6.97 -19.72 0.82
CA GLN A 230 5.90 -20.70 1.01
C GLN A 230 6.42 -22.02 1.57
N LYS A 231 7.56 -22.53 1.07
CA LYS A 231 8.22 -23.74 1.61
C LYS A 231 8.52 -23.57 3.09
N ARG A 232 9.08 -22.43 3.48
CA ARG A 232 9.41 -22.16 4.88
C ARG A 232 8.16 -21.95 5.73
N LYS A 233 7.12 -21.29 5.20
CA LYS A 233 5.83 -21.10 5.89
C LYS A 233 5.11 -22.42 6.15
N ARG A 234 5.18 -23.40 5.24
CA ARG A 234 4.63 -24.74 5.46
C ARG A 234 5.38 -25.52 6.54
N SER A 235 6.71 -25.34 6.63
CA SER A 235 7.56 -26.05 7.61
C SER A 235 7.45 -25.55 9.05
N LEU A 236 6.92 -24.34 9.27
CA LEU A 236 6.84 -23.69 10.57
C LEU A 236 5.37 -23.39 10.89
N SER A 237 4.81 -24.04 11.91
CA SER A 237 3.50 -23.66 12.46
C SER A 237 3.47 -22.15 12.77
N SER A 238 2.34 -21.50 12.51
CA SER A 238 2.05 -20.05 12.27
C SER A 238 2.88 -18.94 12.96
N LYS A 239 3.66 -19.23 13.99
CA LYS A 239 4.41 -18.26 14.83
C LYS A 239 5.68 -17.67 14.17
N GLY A 240 5.99 -18.00 12.92
CA GLY A 240 7.25 -17.62 12.23
C GLY A 240 7.19 -16.55 11.14
N THR A 241 6.02 -16.07 10.73
CA THR A 241 5.83 -15.33 9.45
C THR A 241 6.73 -14.11 9.28
N LYS A 242 6.98 -13.33 10.35
CA LYS A 242 7.88 -12.16 10.28
C LYS A 242 9.33 -12.55 10.00
N LYS A 243 9.84 -13.60 10.67
CA LYS A 243 11.21 -14.09 10.44
C LYS A 243 11.37 -14.65 9.03
N ILE A 244 10.35 -15.35 8.53
CA ILE A 244 10.33 -15.85 7.15
C ILE A 244 10.34 -14.67 6.17
N THR A 245 9.56 -13.61 6.43
CA THR A 245 9.56 -12.40 5.60
C THR A 245 10.93 -11.74 5.54
N ILE A 246 11.62 -11.61 6.69
CA ILE A 246 12.99 -11.08 6.73
C ILE A 246 13.95 -11.95 5.91
N GLY A 247 13.88 -13.27 6.01
CA GLY A 247 14.71 -14.16 5.19
C GLY A 247 14.38 -14.08 3.70
N ALA A 248 13.12 -13.84 3.33
CA ALA A 248 12.73 -13.61 1.95
C ALA A 248 13.23 -12.25 1.43
N MET A 249 13.25 -11.22 2.29
CA MET A 249 13.84 -9.92 1.97
C MET A 249 15.34 -10.01 1.71
N ASP A 250 16.08 -10.75 2.54
CA ASP A 250 17.52 -11.00 2.36
C ASP A 250 17.83 -11.63 0.98
N ARG A 251 17.04 -12.64 0.61
CA ARG A 251 17.11 -13.27 -0.72
C ARG A 251 16.79 -12.28 -1.83
N LEU A 252 15.70 -11.53 -1.69
CA LEU A 252 15.29 -10.52 -2.67
C LEU A 252 16.37 -9.44 -2.86
N ILE A 253 16.98 -8.95 -1.78
CA ILE A 253 18.07 -7.96 -1.86
C ILE A 253 19.28 -8.54 -2.59
N SER A 254 19.64 -9.79 -2.30
CA SER A 254 20.73 -10.48 -3.00
C SER A 254 20.44 -10.62 -4.49
N THR A 255 19.21 -10.98 -4.86
CA THR A 255 18.77 -11.04 -6.26
C THR A 255 18.84 -9.66 -6.92
N ILE A 256 18.29 -8.61 -6.29
CA ILE A 256 18.32 -7.24 -6.82
C ILE A 256 19.76 -6.78 -7.03
N HIS A 257 20.63 -7.00 -6.05
CA HIS A 257 22.03 -6.61 -6.11
C HIS A 257 22.74 -7.28 -7.30
N HIS A 258 22.56 -8.60 -7.46
CA HIS A 258 23.11 -9.34 -8.60
C HIS A 258 22.58 -8.81 -9.94
N LEU A 259 21.26 -8.71 -10.10
CA LEU A 259 20.62 -8.28 -11.36
C LEU A 259 21.06 -6.87 -11.78
N VAL A 260 21.21 -5.95 -10.83
CA VAL A 260 21.67 -4.57 -11.12
C VAL A 260 23.15 -4.54 -11.52
N LEU A 261 23.99 -5.38 -10.91
CA LEU A 261 25.41 -5.48 -11.28
C LEU A 261 25.61 -6.14 -12.65
N THR A 262 24.80 -7.15 -12.99
CA THR A 262 24.87 -7.84 -14.28
C THR A 262 24.01 -7.19 -15.37
N ASN A 263 23.24 -6.16 -15.03
CA ASN A 263 22.28 -5.49 -15.91
C ASN A 263 21.26 -6.45 -16.56
N GLN A 264 20.81 -7.43 -15.79
CA GLN A 264 19.88 -8.48 -16.23
C GLN A 264 18.47 -8.26 -15.66
N THR A 265 17.45 -8.58 -16.44
CA THR A 265 16.07 -8.68 -15.94
C THR A 265 15.87 -10.00 -15.21
N TYR A 266 14.89 -10.02 -14.31
CA TYR A 266 14.53 -11.22 -13.56
C TYR A 266 14.02 -12.33 -14.50
N ASP A 267 14.59 -13.52 -14.36
CA ASP A 267 14.11 -14.75 -14.99
C ASP A 267 14.00 -15.85 -13.93
N TYR A 268 12.82 -16.46 -13.86
CA TYR A 268 12.52 -17.52 -12.90
C TYR A 268 13.31 -18.81 -13.18
N THR A 269 13.53 -19.14 -14.46
CA THR A 269 14.18 -20.38 -14.87
C THR A 269 15.64 -20.41 -14.43
N VAL A 270 16.38 -19.34 -14.70
CA VAL A 270 17.78 -19.19 -14.31
C VAL A 270 17.93 -19.18 -12.78
N ALA A 271 16.99 -18.54 -12.08
CA ALA A 271 17.08 -18.40 -10.63
C ALA A 271 16.84 -19.71 -9.84
N THR A 272 16.16 -20.68 -10.43
CA THR A 272 15.92 -21.99 -9.80
C THR A 272 17.10 -22.95 -10.00
N THR A 273 17.83 -22.85 -11.11
CA THR A 273 19.03 -23.65 -11.40
C THR A 273 20.17 -23.39 -10.41
N HIS A 274 20.41 -22.13 -10.02
CA HIS A 274 21.45 -21.76 -9.06
C HIS A 274 21.13 -22.10 -7.59
N GLN A 275 19.95 -22.62 -7.27
CA GLN A 275 19.61 -23.10 -5.92
C GLN A 275 19.85 -24.61 -5.73
N HIS A 276 20.10 -25.34 -6.82
CA HIS A 276 20.28 -26.81 -6.82
C HIS A 276 21.74 -27.25 -7.04
N ASN A 277 22.65 -26.28 -7.24
CA ASN A 277 24.11 -26.46 -7.23
C ASN A 277 24.68 -25.76 -5.99
#